data_AF-A0A0N0T7G8-F1
#
_entry.id   AF-A0A0N0T7G8-F1
#
_cell.length_a   1.000
_cell.length_b   1.000
_cell.length_c   1.000
_cell.angle_alpha   90.00
_cell.angle_beta   90.00
_cell.angle_gamma   90.00
#
_symmetry.space_group_name_H-M   'P 1'
#
loop_
_entity.id
_entity.type
_entity.pdbx_description
1 polymer ?
#
loop_
_entity_poly.entity_id
_entity_poly.type
_entity_poly.pdbx_seq_one_letter_code
_entity_poly.pdbx_strand_id
1 'polypeptide(L)'
;MADRVRTLTRLAELTGQLVATASRLAEREPPLGTAPPARELARRLTAAAGQTGLAGEVGAAEREVREFERMLAAIRTTYVDADERPVAEERA
;
A
#
# COMPACT_ATOMS: atom_id res chain seq x y z
N MET A 1 -11.98 -17.70 3.27
CA MET A 1 -10.99 -17.11 2.35
C MET A 1 -11.49 -15.80 1.73
N ALA A 2 -12.75 -15.70 1.28
CA ALA A 2 -13.34 -14.47 0.74
C ALA A 2 -13.23 -13.25 1.67
N ASP A 3 -13.50 -13.39 2.96
CA ASP A 3 -13.37 -12.29 3.94
C ASP A 3 -11.94 -11.78 4.08
N ARG A 4 -10.95 -12.67 3.91
CA ARG A 4 -9.53 -12.32 4.00
C ARG A 4 -9.07 -11.50 2.81
N VAL A 5 -9.50 -11.88 1.60
CA VAL A 5 -9.31 -11.07 0.38
C VAL A 5 -9.96 -9.70 0.55
N ARG A 6 -11.22 -9.65 1.00
CA ARG A 6 -11.94 -8.40 1.23
C ARG A 6 -11.24 -7.47 2.23
N THR A 7 -10.70 -8.05 3.31
CA THR A 7 -9.95 -7.31 4.33
C THR A 7 -8.67 -6.71 3.75
N LEU A 8 -7.97 -7.45 2.90
CA LEU A 8 -6.73 -7.00 2.28
C LEU A 8 -6.95 -5.97 1.19
N THR A 9 -8.01 -6.10 0.38
CA THR A 9 -8.41 -5.04 -0.56
C THR A 9 -8.68 -3.74 0.20
N ARG A 10 -9.41 -3.80 1.32
CA ARG A 10 -9.64 -2.62 2.16
C ARG A 10 -8.35 -2.05 2.76
N LEU A 11 -7.41 -2.92 3.16
CA LEU A 11 -6.10 -2.48 3.63
C LEU A 11 -5.32 -1.78 2.52
N ALA A 12 -5.34 -2.31 1.29
CA ALA A 12 -4.69 -1.70 0.14
C ALA A 12 -5.24 -0.30 -0.15
N GLU A 13 -6.56 -0.13 -0.11
CA GLU A 13 -7.23 1.16 -0.27
C GLU A 13 -6.83 2.16 0.81
N LEU A 14 -6.84 1.75 2.09
CA LEU A 14 -6.46 2.60 3.21
C LEU A 14 -4.99 3.01 3.15
N THR A 15 -4.10 2.09 2.77
CA THR A 15 -2.68 2.39 2.60
C THR A 15 -2.47 3.34 1.42
N GLY A 16 -3.20 3.20 0.32
CA GLY A 16 -3.14 4.15 -0.79
C GLY A 16 -3.63 5.55 -0.41
N GLN A 17 -4.68 5.66 0.40
CA GLN A 17 -5.11 6.94 0.98
C GLN A 17 -4.04 7.55 1.89
N LEU A 18 -3.33 6.71 2.65
CA LEU A 18 -2.22 7.14 3.49
C LEU A 18 -1.04 7.65 2.65
N VAL A 19 -0.68 6.97 1.56
CA VAL A 19 0.35 7.44 0.60
C VAL A 19 -0.03 8.81 0.05
N ALA A 20 -1.25 8.95 -0.46
CA ALA A 20 -1.73 10.22 -1.02
C ALA A 20 -1.72 11.36 0.02
N THR A 21 -1.93 11.03 1.30
CA THR A 21 -1.89 12.01 2.40
C THR A 21 -0.45 12.36 2.78
N ALA A 22 0.44 11.38 2.86
CA ALA A 22 1.86 11.59 3.14
C ALA A 22 2.55 12.40 2.03
N SER A 23 2.27 12.11 0.76
CA SER A 23 2.77 12.89 -0.37
C SER A 23 2.31 14.34 -0.32
N ARG A 24 1.02 14.59 -0.05
CA ARG A 24 0.50 15.95 0.14
C ARG A 24 1.11 16.66 1.35
N LEU A 25 1.46 15.94 2.41
CA LEU A 25 2.17 16.51 3.56
C LEU A 25 3.58 16.93 3.18
N ALA A 26 4.28 16.12 2.37
CA ALA A 26 5.62 16.45 1.87
C ALA A 26 5.66 17.69 0.99
N GLU A 27 4.59 17.95 0.24
CA GLU A 27 4.50 19.11 -0.65
C GLU A 27 4.18 20.42 0.10
N ARG A 28 3.75 20.34 1.36
CA ARG A 28 3.37 21.53 2.15
C ARG A 28 4.58 22.16 2.83
N GLU A 29 4.68 23.47 2.69
CA GLU A 29 5.64 24.26 3.45
C GLU A 29 5.15 24.42 4.91
N PRO A 30 5.93 23.97 5.91
CA PRO A 30 5.55 24.11 7.32
C PRO A 30 5.50 25.59 7.74
N PRO A 31 4.44 26.06 8.42
CA PRO A 31 4.32 27.44 8.85
C PRO A 31 5.18 27.70 10.11
N LEU A 32 6.51 27.73 9.93
CA LEU A 32 7.48 27.90 11.03
C LEU A 32 8.05 29.33 11.12
N GLY A 33 7.62 30.24 10.23
CA GLY A 33 8.13 31.61 10.14
C GLY A 33 9.41 31.72 9.31
N THR A 34 10.07 32.89 9.31
CA THR A 34 11.19 33.21 8.40
C THR A 34 12.56 33.26 9.05
N ALA A 35 12.64 33.05 10.36
CA ALA A 35 13.91 33.02 11.07
C ALA A 35 14.83 31.91 10.50
N PRO A 36 16.16 32.12 10.41
CA PRO A 36 17.09 31.11 9.88
C PRO A 36 16.91 29.69 10.48
N PRO A 37 16.79 29.49 11.82
CA PRO A 37 16.55 28.16 12.37
C PRO A 37 15.19 27.57 11.99
N ALA A 38 14.17 28.41 11.81
CA ALA A 38 12.84 27.96 11.39
C ALA A 38 12.84 27.46 9.94
N ARG A 39 13.57 28.14 9.05
CA ARG A 39 13.75 27.69 7.66
C ARG A 39 14.47 26.35 7.58
N GLU A 40 15.51 26.16 8.38
CA GLU A 40 16.23 24.89 8.43
C GLU A 40 15.36 23.77 8.98
N LEU A 41 14.54 24.04 10.01
CA LEU A 41 13.58 23.07 10.52
C LEU A 41 12.50 22.73 9.47
N ALA A 42 11.96 23.73 8.78
CA ALA A 42 11.00 23.52 7.70
C ALA A 42 11.57 22.61 6.60
N ARG A 43 12.79 22.88 6.15
CA ARG A 43 13.51 22.06 5.17
C ARG A 43 13.64 20.61 5.62
N ARG A 44 14.03 20.39 6.88
CA ARG A 44 14.18 19.04 7.46
C ARG A 44 12.86 18.30 7.55
N LEU A 45 11.78 18.96 7.94
CA LEU A 45 10.44 18.37 8.01
C LEU A 45 9.92 17.99 6.61
N THR A 46 10.07 18.86 5.63
CA THR A 46 9.73 18.58 4.23
C THR A 46 10.51 17.37 3.71
N ALA A 47 11.82 17.30 3.99
CA ALA A 47 12.64 16.15 3.59
C ALA A 47 12.21 14.84 4.29
N ALA A 48 11.87 14.89 5.58
CA ALA A 48 11.39 13.73 6.33
C ALA A 48 10.00 13.26 5.88
N ALA A 49 9.14 14.19 5.43
CA ALA A 49 7.82 13.84 4.89
C ALA A 49 7.90 13.31 3.44
N GLY A 50 8.93 13.71 2.68
CA GLY A 50 9.09 13.41 1.25
C GLY A 50 9.41 11.95 0.89
N GLN A 51 9.79 11.76 -0.38
CA GLN A 51 9.99 10.45 -0.99
C GLN A 51 11.13 9.63 -0.36
N THR A 52 12.11 10.29 0.26
CA THR A 52 13.19 9.62 1.01
C THR A 52 12.83 9.33 2.46
N GLY A 53 11.62 9.73 2.90
CA GLY A 53 11.10 9.51 4.24
C GLY A 53 9.69 8.94 4.20
N LEU A 54 8.76 9.55 4.94
CA LEU A 54 7.43 9.01 5.20
C LEU A 54 6.66 8.63 3.93
N ALA A 55 6.59 9.51 2.92
CA ALA A 55 5.86 9.20 1.69
C ALA A 55 6.44 7.99 0.95
N GLY A 56 7.76 7.82 0.98
CA GLY A 56 8.45 6.66 0.39
C GLY A 56 8.17 5.36 1.14
N GLU A 57 8.26 5.39 2.47
CA GLU A 57 8.01 4.22 3.34
C GLU A 57 6.57 3.72 3.20
N VAL A 58 5.60 4.63 3.29
CA VAL A 58 4.19 4.26 3.11
C VAL A 58 3.94 3.76 1.68
N GLY A 59 4.59 4.36 0.67
CA GLY A 59 4.50 3.88 -0.71
C GLY A 59 5.08 2.48 -0.90
N ALA A 60 6.13 2.12 -0.17
CA ALA A 60 6.67 0.76 -0.16
C ALA A 60 5.68 -0.23 0.45
N ALA A 61 5.12 0.11 1.62
CA ALA A 61 4.10 -0.70 2.26
C ALA A 61 2.86 -0.91 1.36
N GLU A 62 2.43 0.11 0.63
CA GLU A 62 1.32 -0.01 -0.33
C GLU A 62 1.61 -1.06 -1.42
N ARG A 63 2.83 -1.04 -1.98
CA ARG A 63 3.24 -1.99 -3.01
C ARG A 63 3.21 -3.43 -2.49
N GLU A 64 3.73 -3.66 -1.29
CA GLU A 64 3.72 -4.99 -0.66
C GLU A 64 2.29 -5.49 -0.42
N VAL A 65 1.40 -4.63 0.10
CA VAL A 65 0.00 -5.00 0.34
C VAL A 65 -0.70 -5.36 -0.98
N ARG A 66 -0.49 -4.58 -2.05
CA ARG A 66 -1.07 -4.86 -3.38
C ARG A 66 -0.48 -6.12 -4.03
N GLU A 67 0.80 -6.42 -3.82
CA GLU A 67 1.40 -7.68 -4.27
C GLU A 67 0.80 -8.88 -3.56
N PHE A 68 0.62 -8.78 -2.25
CA PHE A 68 0.01 -9.85 -1.46
C PHE A 68 -1.45 -10.10 -1.85
N GLU A 69 -2.23 -9.03 -2.12
CA GLU A 69 -3.60 -9.15 -2.65
C GLU A 69 -3.63 -9.92 -3.98
N ARG A 70 -2.75 -9.56 -4.93
CA ARG A 70 -2.65 -10.25 -6.23
C ARG A 70 -2.29 -11.72 -6.07
N MET A 71 -1.36 -12.04 -5.17
CA MET A 71 -0.96 -13.42 -4.88
C MET A 71 -2.14 -14.25 -4.34
N LEU A 72 -2.92 -13.69 -3.41
CA LEU A 72 -4.10 -14.38 -2.86
C LEU A 72 -5.22 -14.56 -3.88
N ALA A 73 -5.43 -13.57 -4.75
CA ALA A 73 -6.39 -13.69 -5.85
C ALA A 73 -5.99 -14.80 -6.82
N ALA A 74 -4.70 -14.89 -7.17
CA ALA A 74 -4.17 -15.97 -8.02
C ALA A 74 -4.34 -17.35 -7.39
N ILE A 75 -3.98 -17.50 -6.09
CA ILE A 75 -4.18 -18.76 -5.35
C ILE A 75 -5.66 -19.16 -5.35
N ARG A 76 -6.58 -18.21 -5.14
CA ARG A 76 -8.02 -18.49 -5.17
C ARG A 76 -8.44 -19.04 -6.53
N THR A 77 -8.01 -18.41 -7.62
CA THR A 77 -8.33 -18.87 -8.98
C THR A 77 -7.82 -20.30 -9.19
N THR A 78 -6.57 -20.59 -8.83
CA THR A 78 -6.02 -21.95 -8.95
C THR A 78 -6.82 -23.00 -8.15
N TYR A 79 -7.28 -22.66 -6.94
CA TYR A 79 -8.07 -23.59 -6.13
C TYR A 79 -9.50 -23.78 -6.64
N VAL A 80 -10.16 -22.71 -7.10
CA VAL A 80 -11.50 -22.81 -7.69
C VAL A 80 -11.45 -23.61 -9.00
N ASP A 81 -10.47 -23.34 -9.86
CA ASP A 81 -10.27 -24.08 -11.11
C ASP A 81 -9.93 -25.56 -10.86
N ALA A 82 -9.29 -25.88 -9.73
CA ALA A 82 -9.00 -27.26 -9.32
C ALA A 82 -10.25 -27.98 -8.77
N ASP A 83 -11.15 -27.28 -8.08
CA ASP A 83 -12.43 -27.82 -7.59
C ASP A 83 -13.43 -28.03 -8.73
N GLU A 84 -13.33 -27.25 -9.81
CA GLU A 84 -14.17 -27.37 -11.02
C GLU A 84 -13.68 -28.44 -12.01
N ARG A 85 -12.52 -29.07 -11.78
CA ARG A 85 -12.13 -30.29 -12.51
C ARG A 85 -12.86 -31.47 -11.88
N PRO A 86 -13.94 -32.01 -12.51
CA PRO A 86 -14.56 -33.20 -12.00
C PRO A 86 -13.54 -34.33 -12.12
N VAL A 87 -13.54 -35.21 -11.12
CA VAL A 87 -12.86 -36.49 -11.10
C VAL A 87 -13.38 -37.33 -12.27
N ALA A 88 -12.89 -37.06 -13.48
CA ALA A 88 -13.14 -37.81 -14.70
C ALA A 88 -11.95 -38.74 -14.98
N GLU A 89 -11.42 -39.35 -13.91
CA GLU A 89 -10.47 -40.46 -13.98
C GLU A 89 -10.85 -41.49 -12.92
N GLU A 90 -12.12 -41.92 -12.94
CA GLU A 90 -12.51 -43.19 -12.30
C GLU A 90 -13.54 -43.88 -13.20
N ARG A 91 -13.02 -44.62 -14.19
CA ARG A 91 -13.61 -45.71 -15.00
C ARG A 91 -13.14 -45.62 -16.46
N ALA A 92 -12.01 -46.25 -16.74
CA ALA A 92 -11.74 -46.92 -18.01
C ALA A 92 -10.93 -48.19 -17.71
#